data_AF-A0A5S9MEW6-F1
#
_entry.id   AF-A0A5S9MEW6-F1
#
_cell.length_a   1.000
_cell.length_b   1.000
_cell.length_c   1.000
_cell.angle_alpha   90.00
_cell.angle_beta   90.00
_cell.angle_gamma   90.00
#
_symmetry.space_group_name_H-M   'P 1'
#
loop_
_entity.id
_entity.type
_entity.pdbx_description
1 polymer ?
#
loop_
_entity_poly.entity_id
_entity_poly.type
_entity_poly.pdbx_seq_one_letter_code
_entity_poly.pdbx_strand_id
1 'polypeptide(L)'
;MAAGMTLRADDVALLRERLNQYANETLTEEDFIPIQRVDAVCKVDELTVEAIEEAGMLSPFGMSNPKPFIMIEDAKLEDIRTIGANHNHIKMSLKDEDKLLDCVGFSPREIKKKKLFQEAAFP
;
A
#
# COMPACT_ATOMS: atom_id res chain seq x y z
N MET A 1 -9.02 14.68 2.18
CA MET A 1 -9.95 15.82 2.32
C MET A 1 -9.37 16.80 3.33
N ALA A 2 -9.71 18.08 3.24
CA ALA A 2 -9.32 19.10 4.21
C ALA A 2 -10.51 20.04 4.45
N ALA A 3 -10.68 20.51 5.68
CA ALA A 3 -11.70 21.47 6.06
C ALA A 3 -11.07 22.58 6.90
N GLY A 4 -11.63 23.79 6.83
CA GLY A 4 -11.22 24.95 7.62
C GLY A 4 -12.43 25.66 8.21
N MET A 5 -12.28 26.20 9.42
CA MET A 5 -13.30 27.00 10.11
C MET A 5 -12.65 28.13 10.90
N THR A 6 -13.44 29.15 11.27
CA THR A 6 -13.01 30.25 12.14
C THR A 6 -13.59 30.06 13.54
N LEU A 7 -12.76 30.26 14.57
CA LEU A 7 -13.11 30.10 15.98
C LEU A 7 -12.38 31.17 16.81
N ARG A 8 -12.94 31.56 17.96
CA ARG A 8 -12.21 32.35 18.96
C ARG A 8 -11.08 31.49 19.56
N ALA A 9 -9.95 32.11 19.90
CA ALA A 9 -8.80 31.41 20.46
C ALA A 9 -9.13 30.67 21.77
N ASP A 10 -10.00 31.26 22.60
CA ASP A 10 -10.39 30.71 23.90
C ASP A 10 -11.21 29.41 23.78
N ASP A 11 -11.90 29.21 22.65
CA ASP A 11 -12.76 28.04 22.43
C ASP A 11 -11.97 26.81 21.93
N VAL A 12 -10.66 26.94 21.65
CA VAL A 12 -9.83 25.85 21.10
C VAL A 12 -9.76 24.65 22.04
N ALA A 13 -9.67 24.89 23.34
CA ALA A 13 -9.64 23.81 24.33
C ALA A 13 -10.94 23.02 24.32
N LEU A 14 -12.07 23.72 24.27
CA LEU A 14 -13.41 23.14 24.25
C LEU A 14 -13.69 22.37 22.95
N LEU A 15 -13.24 22.90 21.81
CA LEU A 15 -13.35 22.21 20.52
C LEU A 15 -12.57 20.88 20.54
N ARG A 16 -11.34 20.89 21.08
CA ARG A 16 -10.51 19.69 21.20
C ARG A 16 -11.20 18.61 22.02
N GLU A 17 -11.72 18.99 23.19
CA GLU A 17 -12.43 18.06 24.08
C GLU A 17 -13.62 17.42 23.37
N ARG A 18 -14.50 18.23 22.77
CA ARG A 18 -15.70 17.74 22.09
C ARG A 18 -15.40 16.89 20.87
N LEU A 19 -14.41 17.27 20.07
CA LEU A 19 -14.00 16.47 18.90
C LEU A 19 -13.45 15.11 19.32
N ASN A 20 -12.60 15.06 20.35
CA ASN A 20 -12.06 13.80 20.86
C ASN A 20 -13.15 12.92 21.46
N GLN A 21 -14.09 13.51 22.21
CA GLN A 21 -15.23 12.77 22.75
C GLN A 21 -16.07 12.17 21.60
N TYR A 22 -16.45 12.99 20.62
CA TYR A 22 -17.23 12.53 19.47
C TYR A 22 -16.49 11.45 18.67
N ALA A 23 -15.18 11.60 18.47
CA ALA A 23 -14.35 10.60 17.81
C ALA A 23 -14.35 9.26 18.57
N ASN A 24 -14.23 9.28 19.90
CA ASN A 24 -14.28 8.07 20.72
C ASN A 24 -15.66 7.39 20.71
N GLU A 25 -16.75 8.15 20.52
CA GLU A 25 -18.11 7.61 20.46
C GLU A 25 -18.48 7.08 19.07
N THR A 26 -17.85 7.60 18.02
CA THR A 26 -18.23 7.33 16.62
C THR A 26 -17.28 6.40 15.88
N LEU A 27 -15.98 6.45 16.21
CA LEU A 27 -14.95 5.67 15.51
C LEU A 27 -14.71 4.32 16.20
N THR A 28 -14.51 3.31 15.37
CA THR A 28 -14.11 1.97 15.77
C THR A 28 -12.61 1.78 15.57
N GLU A 29 -12.01 0.75 16.18
CA GLU A 29 -10.60 0.42 15.91
C GLU A 29 -10.34 0.11 14.43
N GLU A 30 -11.34 -0.42 13.72
CA GLU A 30 -11.26 -0.74 12.29
C GLU A 30 -11.11 0.52 11.42
N ASP A 31 -11.70 1.65 11.83
CA ASP A 31 -11.59 2.93 11.11
C ASP A 31 -10.16 3.49 11.11
N PHE A 32 -9.31 3.03 12.03
CA PHE A 32 -7.89 3.38 12.08
C PHE A 32 -6.99 2.46 11.26
N ILE A 33 -7.55 1.38 10.67
CA ILE A 33 -6.81 0.46 9.80
C ILE A 33 -6.90 1.00 8.37
N PRO A 34 -5.75 1.38 7.75
CA PRO A 34 -5.76 1.83 6.36
C PRO A 34 -6.25 0.71 5.43
N ILE A 35 -7.35 0.95 4.73
CA ILE A 35 -7.88 0.02 3.72
C ILE A 35 -7.23 0.36 2.38
N GLN A 36 -6.48 -0.60 1.83
CA GLN A 36 -6.01 -0.53 0.45
C GLN A 36 -7.00 -1.28 -0.43
N ARG A 37 -7.61 -0.57 -1.38
CA ARG A 37 -8.44 -1.20 -2.41
C ARG A 37 -7.54 -1.73 -3.52
N VAL A 38 -7.88 -2.92 -4.00
CA VAL A 38 -7.26 -3.58 -5.14
C VAL A 38 -8.25 -3.49 -6.30
N ASP A 39 -7.78 -3.03 -7.45
CA ASP A 39 -8.59 -2.85 -8.65
C ASP A 39 -8.64 -4.13 -9.50
N ALA A 40 -7.57 -4.93 -9.48
CA ALA A 40 -7.55 -6.26 -10.06
C ALA A 40 -6.54 -7.17 -9.37
N VAL A 41 -6.81 -8.47 -9.47
CA VAL A 41 -5.89 -9.54 -9.06
C VAL A 41 -5.35 -10.19 -10.32
N CYS A 42 -4.03 -10.39 -10.40
CA CYS A 42 -3.38 -11.04 -11.51
C CYS A 42 -2.28 -12.00 -11.06
N LYS A 43 -1.84 -12.84 -11.99
CA LYS A 43 -0.63 -13.65 -11.85
C LYS A 43 0.58 -12.95 -12.47
N VAL A 44 1.76 -13.46 -12.19
CA VAL A 44 3.02 -12.93 -12.74
C VAL A 44 3.04 -13.06 -14.27
N ASP A 45 2.40 -14.10 -14.82
CA ASP A 45 2.39 -14.35 -16.25
C ASP A 45 1.55 -13.37 -17.07
N GLU A 46 0.54 -12.75 -16.46
CA GLU A 46 -0.31 -11.72 -17.03
C GLU A 46 0.33 -10.32 -17.05
N LEU A 47 1.42 -10.12 -16.31
CA LEU A 47 2.13 -8.84 -16.21
C LEU A 47 3.12 -8.64 -17.38
N THR A 48 2.59 -8.51 -18.58
CA THR A 48 3.38 -8.26 -19.80
C THR A 48 3.50 -6.77 -20.13
N VAL A 49 4.40 -6.42 -21.05
CA VAL A 49 4.53 -5.03 -21.53
C VAL A 49 3.24 -4.58 -22.19
N GLU A 50 2.60 -5.46 -22.97
CA GLU A 50 1.33 -5.19 -23.63
C GLU A 50 0.23 -4.91 -22.60
N ALA A 51 0.13 -5.69 -21.52
CA ALA A 51 -0.84 -5.44 -20.45
C ALA A 51 -0.62 -4.07 -19.76
N ILE A 52 0.65 -3.66 -19.60
CA ILE A 52 0.99 -2.33 -19.06
C ILE A 52 0.59 -1.21 -20.02
N GLU A 53 0.79 -1.41 -21.33
CA GLU A 53 0.38 -0.45 -22.37
C GLU A 53 -1.15 -0.31 -22.43
N GLU A 54 -1.88 -1.43 -22.36
CA GLU A 54 -3.33 -1.46 -22.31
C GLU A 54 -3.87 -0.74 -21.06
N ALA A 55 -3.30 -1.01 -19.88
CA ALA A 55 -3.63 -0.28 -18.67
C ALA A 55 -3.30 1.23 -18.79
N GLY A 56 -2.26 1.57 -19.54
CA GLY A 56 -1.89 2.95 -19.86
C GLY A 56 -2.94 3.71 -20.67
N MET A 57 -3.77 3.02 -21.46
CA MET A 57 -4.88 3.63 -22.20
C MET A 57 -5.98 4.19 -21.29
N LEU A 58 -6.02 3.80 -20.01
CA LEU A 58 -6.93 4.37 -19.01
C LEU A 58 -6.52 5.78 -18.54
N SER A 59 -5.37 6.27 -19.01
CA SER A 59 -4.94 7.65 -18.74
C SER A 59 -5.92 8.68 -19.35
N PRO A 60 -5.99 9.92 -18.82
CA PRO A 60 -5.11 10.52 -17.80
C PRO A 60 -5.43 10.04 -16.38
N PHE A 61 -4.37 9.78 -15.61
CA PHE A 61 -4.50 9.49 -14.18
C PHE A 61 -4.45 10.76 -13.34
N GLY A 62 -5.21 10.80 -12.25
CA GLY A 62 -5.31 11.95 -11.37
C GLY A 62 -6.20 11.67 -10.16
N MET A 63 -6.64 12.72 -9.47
CA MET A 63 -7.48 12.58 -8.27
C MET A 63 -8.77 11.79 -8.54
N SER A 64 -9.42 12.03 -9.68
CA SER A 64 -10.68 11.37 -10.05
C SER A 64 -10.50 10.05 -10.79
N ASN A 65 -9.27 9.71 -11.19
CA ASN A 65 -8.92 8.47 -11.90
C ASN A 65 -7.54 8.02 -11.41
N PRO A 66 -7.42 7.46 -10.21
CA PRO A 66 -6.14 7.02 -9.68
C PRO A 66 -5.54 5.92 -10.55
N LYS A 67 -4.21 5.76 -10.49
CA LYS A 67 -3.57 4.61 -11.12
C LYS A 67 -4.11 3.33 -10.48
N PRO A 68 -4.36 2.27 -11.28
CA PRO A 68 -4.87 1.03 -10.76
C PRO A 68 -3.86 0.40 -9.80
N PHE A 69 -4.36 -0.10 -8.67
CA PHE A 69 -3.62 -0.86 -7.69
C PHE A 69 -3.88 -2.35 -7.91
N ILE A 70 -2.85 -3.07 -8.33
CA ILE A 70 -2.96 -4.48 -8.73
C ILE A 70 -2.36 -5.37 -7.64
N MET A 71 -3.03 -6.48 -7.34
CA MET A 71 -2.53 -7.51 -6.44
C MET A 71 -2.02 -8.70 -7.25
N ILE A 72 -0.81 -9.15 -6.93
CA ILE A 72 -0.24 -10.37 -7.49
C ILE A 72 -0.50 -11.50 -6.50
N GLU A 73 -1.22 -12.52 -6.92
CA GLU A 73 -1.47 -13.73 -6.13
C GLU A 73 -0.60 -14.90 -6.60
N ASP A 74 -0.43 -15.88 -5.71
CA ASP A 74 0.24 -17.17 -5.98
C ASP A 74 1.69 -17.11 -6.50
N ALA A 75 2.39 -15.98 -6.34
CA ALA A 75 3.78 -15.84 -6.71
C ALA A 75 4.75 -16.31 -5.61
N LYS A 76 5.81 -17.03 -6.00
CA LYS A 76 6.89 -17.44 -5.08
C LYS A 76 7.94 -16.33 -4.96
N LEU A 77 8.39 -16.05 -3.75
CA LEU A 77 9.51 -15.14 -3.51
C LEU A 77 10.84 -15.87 -3.78
N GLU A 78 11.59 -15.43 -4.79
CA GLU A 78 12.89 -16.01 -5.14
C GLU A 78 14.05 -15.32 -4.42
N ASP A 79 14.07 -13.98 -4.42
CA ASP A 79 15.08 -13.18 -3.73
C ASP A 79 14.44 -11.95 -3.07
N ILE A 80 15.00 -11.52 -1.95
CA ILE A 80 14.64 -10.27 -1.27
C ILE A 80 15.86 -9.65 -0.63
N ARG A 81 16.12 -8.38 -0.94
CA ARG A 81 17.24 -7.63 -0.39
C ARG A 81 16.95 -6.16 -0.21
N THR A 82 17.58 -5.56 0.78
CA THR A 82 17.53 -4.11 0.96
C THR A 82 18.49 -3.40 0.01
N ILE A 83 18.06 -2.29 -0.59
CA ILE A 83 18.86 -1.47 -1.50
C ILE A 83 18.86 0.00 -1.08
N GLY A 84 19.79 0.77 -1.65
CA GLY A 84 19.97 2.21 -1.41
C GLY A 84 20.96 2.53 -0.29
N ALA A 85 21.54 3.74 -0.32
CA ALA A 85 22.59 4.17 0.60
C ALA A 85 22.18 4.08 2.09
N ASN A 86 20.89 4.29 2.37
CA ASN A 86 20.32 4.23 3.71
C ASN A 86 19.60 2.90 4.00
N HIS A 87 19.69 1.90 3.11
CA HIS A 87 18.99 0.62 3.22
C HIS A 87 17.47 0.73 3.48
N ASN A 88 16.83 1.75 2.91
CA ASN A 88 15.41 2.09 3.12
C ASN A 88 14.50 1.64 1.96
N HIS A 89 15.03 0.90 1.00
CA HIS A 89 14.27 0.35 -0.12
C HIS A 89 14.47 -1.16 -0.16
N ILE A 90 13.54 -1.87 -0.78
CA ILE A 90 13.61 -3.32 -0.97
C ILE A 90 13.56 -3.60 -2.46
N LYS A 91 14.46 -4.48 -2.92
CA LYS A 91 14.31 -5.18 -4.18
C LYS A 91 13.90 -6.62 -3.88
N MET A 92 12.92 -7.13 -4.61
CA MET A 92 12.51 -8.51 -4.53
C MET A 92 12.29 -9.06 -5.95
N SER A 93 12.44 -10.37 -6.10
CA SER A 93 12.16 -11.07 -7.35
C SER A 93 11.09 -12.12 -7.07
N LEU A 94 10.00 -12.04 -7.83
CA LEU A 94 8.87 -12.95 -7.78
C LEU A 94 8.96 -13.94 -8.93
N LYS A 95 8.62 -15.19 -8.66
CA LYS A 95 8.62 -16.28 -9.62
C LYS A 95 7.26 -16.95 -9.69
N ASP A 96 6.77 -17.12 -10.91
CA ASP A 96 5.65 -18.02 -11.21
C ASP A 96 6.04 -18.87 -12.41
N GLU A 97 6.01 -20.19 -12.23
CA GLU A 97 6.56 -21.17 -13.19
C GLU A 97 7.96 -20.78 -13.71
N ASP A 98 8.05 -20.38 -15.00
CA ASP A 98 9.29 -19.99 -15.68
C ASP A 98 9.46 -18.45 -15.80
N LYS A 99 8.51 -17.66 -15.29
CA LYS A 99 8.55 -16.21 -15.37
C LYS A 99 9.09 -15.60 -14.08
N LEU A 100 9.92 -14.57 -14.27
CA LEU A 100 10.52 -13.78 -13.20
C LEU A 100 10.09 -12.33 -13.32
N LEU A 101 9.69 -11.75 -12.18
CA LEU A 101 9.29 -10.37 -12.07
C LEU A 101 10.11 -9.68 -10.98
N ASP A 102 10.86 -8.66 -11.39
CA ASP A 102 11.58 -7.80 -10.46
C ASP A 102 10.65 -6.71 -9.90
N CYS A 103 10.62 -6.57 -8.57
CA CYS A 103 9.84 -5.55 -7.89
C CYS A 103 10.72 -4.68 -6.98
N VAL A 104 10.36 -3.40 -6.85
CA VAL A 104 11.04 -2.45 -5.97
C VAL A 104 10.04 -1.75 -5.06
N GLY A 105 10.24 -1.86 -3.76
CA GLY A 105 9.47 -1.18 -2.72
C GLY A 105 10.24 -0.01 -2.11
N PHE A 106 9.64 1.18 -2.10
CA PHE A 106 10.24 2.38 -1.51
C PHE A 106 9.71 2.64 -0.10
N SER A 107 10.60 2.87 0.87
CA SER A 107 10.27 3.23 2.24
C SER A 107 9.18 2.33 2.85
N PRO A 108 9.35 0.99 2.82
CA PRO A 108 8.35 0.09 3.36
C PRO A 108 8.22 0.31 4.87
N ARG A 109 7.15 0.99 5.29
CA ARG A 109 6.92 1.41 6.69
C ARG A 109 6.78 0.22 7.64
N GLU A 110 6.43 -0.97 7.14
CA GLU A 110 6.04 -2.10 8.00
C GLU A 110 6.76 -3.43 7.77
N ILE A 111 7.73 -3.52 6.83
CA ILE A 111 8.42 -4.81 6.59
C ILE A 111 9.33 -5.22 7.78
N LYS A 112 9.45 -4.37 8.82
CA LYS A 112 10.21 -4.67 10.05
C LYS A 112 9.43 -5.28 11.22
N LYS A 113 8.13 -5.58 11.13
CA LYS A 113 7.42 -6.23 12.26
C LYS A 113 6.32 -7.22 11.84
N LYS A 114 6.72 -8.41 11.42
CA LYS A 114 6.22 -9.70 11.92
C LYS A 114 6.98 -10.82 11.21
N LYS A 115 7.14 -11.93 11.92
CA LYS A 115 7.66 -13.20 11.43
C LYS A 115 6.90 -13.66 10.17
N LEU A 116 7.29 -13.18 8.99
CA LEU A 116 6.87 -13.74 7.70
C LEU A 116 8.06 -14.42 6.98
N PHE A 117 9.20 -14.51 7.66
CA PHE A 117 10.50 -14.95 7.10
C PHE A 117 11.03 -16.25 7.74
N GLN A 118 10.22 -16.97 8.52
CA GLN A 118 10.55 -18.31 9.03
C GLN A 118 9.29 -19.17 8.99
N GLU A 119 8.90 -19.64 7.80
CA GLU A 119 8.10 -20.86 7.60
C GLU A 119 7.87 -21.21 6.12
N ALA A 120 8.50 -20.50 5.16
CA ALA A 120 8.80 -21.09 3.85
C ALA A 120 9.96 -22.09 3.99
N ALA A 121 9.76 -23.11 4.82
CA ALA A 121 10.56 -24.32 4.78
C ALA A 121 10.23 -24.98 3.43
N PHE A 122 11.23 -25.03 2.56
CA PHE A 122 11.24 -25.93 1.40
C PHE A 122 11.04 -27.36 1.89
N PRO A 123 10.04 -28.07 1.34
CA PRO A 123 10.33 -29.36 0.72
C PRO A 123 10.23 -29.28 -0.81
#